data_AF-A0A441CR48-F1
#
_entry.id   AF-A0A441CR48-F1
#
_cell.length_a   1.000
_cell.length_b   1.000
_cell.length_c   1.000
_cell.angle_alpha   90.00
_cell.angle_beta   90.00
_cell.angle_gamma   90.00
#
_symmetry.space_group_name_H-M   'P 1'
#
loop_
_entity.id
_entity.type
_entity.pdbx_description
1 polymer ?
#
loop_
_entity_poly.entity_id
_entity_poly.type
_entity_poly.pdbx_seq_one_letter_code
_entity_poly.pdbx_strand_id
1 'polypeptide(L)'
;MTRTISVSTDVFAAIWACRQDGEETEEAILRRLLGRAKASSSLVDVQSDDAPAAGGVHDTRNNVHFPEGFEVFRTYKRQEFKARAQAGAWVREDTGERFPTLNQLNDTITAGPENIWNGNWKYRAANGKLRSINDLRS
;
A
#
# COMPACT_ATOMS: atom_id res chain seq x y z
N MET A 1 -14.30 -6.28 20.91
CA MET A 1 -15.42 -5.34 21.08
C MET A 1 -16.27 -5.40 19.83
N THR A 2 -17.55 -5.71 19.95
CA THR A 2 -18.49 -5.75 18.83
C THR A 2 -19.12 -4.37 18.64
N ARG A 3 -19.38 -3.99 17.38
CA ARG A 3 -20.08 -2.75 17.02
C ARG A 3 -21.19 -3.12 16.05
N THR A 4 -22.38 -2.59 16.25
CA THR A 4 -23.53 -2.81 15.36
C THR A 4 -23.48 -1.80 14.22
N ILE A 5 -23.65 -2.27 12.99
CA ILE A 5 -23.83 -1.44 11.79
C ILE A 5 -25.16 -1.81 11.14
N SER A 6 -25.87 -0.81 10.63
CA SER A 6 -27.11 -1.03 9.87
C SER A 6 -26.78 -0.95 8.38
N VAL A 7 -27.17 -1.97 7.62
CA VAL A 7 -27.02 -2.04 6.16
C VAL A 7 -28.37 -2.28 5.50
N SER A 8 -28.49 -1.89 4.23
CA SER A 8 -29.70 -2.15 3.44
C SER A 8 -29.87 -3.64 3.15
N THR A 9 -31.13 -4.08 2.97
CA THR A 9 -31.47 -5.49 2.70
C THR A 9 -30.75 -6.07 1.49
N ASP A 10 -30.56 -5.27 0.44
CA ASP A 10 -29.83 -5.66 -0.77
C ASP A 10 -28.35 -5.95 -0.49
N VAL A 11 -27.70 -5.08 0.30
CA VAL A 11 -26.31 -5.26 0.73
C VAL A 11 -26.17 -6.49 1.62
N PHE A 12 -27.11 -6.71 2.53
CA PHE A 12 -27.16 -7.92 3.34
C PHE A 12 -27.24 -9.19 2.47
N ALA A 13 -28.14 -9.21 1.48
CA ALA A 13 -28.27 -10.34 0.57
C ALA A 13 -26.99 -10.57 -0.26
N ALA A 14 -26.35 -9.49 -0.74
CA ALA A 14 -25.08 -9.57 -1.47
C ALA A 14 -23.94 -10.15 -0.61
N ILE A 15 -23.86 -9.74 0.66
CA ILE A 15 -22.88 -10.30 1.61
C ILE A 15 -23.12 -11.80 1.78
N TRP A 16 -24.36 -12.23 2.03
CA TRP A 16 -24.68 -13.64 2.20
C TRP A 16 -24.49 -14.48 0.93
N ALA A 17 -24.70 -13.90 -0.26
CA ALA A 17 -24.45 -14.57 -1.53
C ALA A 17 -22.96 -14.91 -1.73
N CYS A 18 -22.06 -14.14 -1.10
CA CYS A 18 -20.64 -14.43 -1.14
C CYS A 18 -20.20 -15.55 -0.19
N ARG A 19 -21.09 -16.11 0.66
CA ARG A 19 -20.76 -17.14 1.66
C ARG A 19 -20.05 -18.35 1.04
N GLN A 20 -18.97 -18.80 1.69
CA GLN A 20 -18.27 -20.04 1.37
C GLN A 20 -18.47 -21.10 2.48
N ASP A 21 -18.13 -22.35 2.18
CA ASP A 21 -18.23 -23.46 3.13
C ASP A 21 -17.36 -23.20 4.37
N GLY A 22 -17.95 -23.27 5.56
CA GLY A 22 -17.30 -22.91 6.84
C GLY A 22 -17.49 -21.45 7.30
N GLU A 23 -18.14 -20.58 6.53
CA GLU A 23 -18.49 -19.22 6.96
C GLU A 23 -19.93 -19.18 7.52
N GLU A 24 -20.07 -19.25 8.85
CA GLU A 24 -21.40 -19.26 9.50
C GLU A 24 -21.88 -17.86 9.95
N THR A 25 -21.03 -16.84 9.82
CA THR A 25 -21.32 -15.48 10.32
C THR A 25 -21.04 -14.41 9.26
N GLU A 26 -21.84 -13.35 9.28
CA GLU A 26 -21.64 -12.17 8.42
C GLU A 26 -20.25 -11.56 8.61
N GLU A 27 -19.74 -11.54 9.85
CA GLU A 27 -18.38 -11.08 10.14
C GLU A 27 -17.32 -11.92 9.42
N ALA A 28 -17.49 -13.25 9.34
CA ALA A 28 -16.54 -14.12 8.63
C ALA A 28 -16.50 -13.79 7.13
N ILE A 29 -17.68 -13.63 6.51
CA ILE A 29 -17.80 -13.31 5.09
C ILE A 29 -17.21 -11.92 4.80
N LEU A 30 -17.57 -10.90 5.59
CA LEU A 30 -17.04 -9.55 5.45
C LEU A 30 -15.53 -9.50 5.68
N ARG A 31 -15.01 -10.29 6.63
CA ARG A 31 -13.58 -10.34 6.93
C ARG A 31 -12.77 -10.87 5.74
N ARG A 32 -13.29 -11.88 5.02
CA ARG A 32 -12.69 -12.38 3.78
C ARG A 32 -12.81 -11.37 2.66
N LEU A 33 -14.01 -10.82 2.41
CA LEU A 33 -14.24 -9.83 1.35
C LEU A 33 -13.37 -8.58 1.51
N LEU A 34 -13.14 -8.13 2.75
CA LEU A 34 -12.33 -6.96 3.07
C LEU A 34 -10.83 -7.28 3.25
N GLY A 35 -10.38 -8.50 2.96
CA GLY A 35 -8.97 -8.90 3.02
C GLY A 35 -8.36 -8.84 4.42
N ARG A 36 -9.18 -8.86 5.48
CA ARG A 36 -8.73 -8.84 6.88
C ARG A 36 -8.66 -10.24 7.46
N ALA A 37 -8.02 -11.17 6.76
CA ALA A 37 -7.75 -12.50 7.28
C ALA A 37 -7.04 -12.37 8.64
N LYS A 38 -7.72 -12.74 9.72
CA LYS A 38 -7.06 -12.97 11.00
C LYS A 38 -6.29 -14.25 10.79
N ALA A 39 -4.96 -14.13 10.70
CA ALA A 39 -4.02 -15.24 10.71
C ALA A 39 -4.50 -16.30 11.72
N SER A 40 -5.03 -17.40 11.20
CA SER A 40 -5.17 -18.65 11.93
C SER A 40 -4.20 -19.57 11.25
N SER A 41 -2.98 -19.59 11.79
CA SER A 41 -1.93 -20.49 11.37
C SER A 41 -2.42 -21.94 11.47
N SER A 42 -2.34 -22.69 10.37
CA SER A 42 -1.74 -24.03 10.35
C SER A 42 -1.49 -24.46 8.91
N LEU A 43 -0.24 -24.29 8.50
CA LEU A 43 0.60 -25.26 7.80
C LEU A 43 -0.07 -26.08 6.68
N VAL A 44 -0.01 -25.57 5.45
CA VAL A 44 0.49 -26.37 4.32
C VAL A 44 1.35 -25.45 3.44
N ASP A 45 2.65 -25.73 3.50
CA ASP A 45 3.62 -25.30 2.52
C ASP A 45 3.24 -25.94 1.17
N VAL A 46 2.79 -25.10 0.23
CA VAL A 46 2.97 -25.35 -1.20
C VAL A 46 3.65 -24.11 -1.74
N GLN A 47 4.96 -24.27 -1.93
CA GLN A 47 5.84 -23.33 -2.60
C GLN A 47 5.33 -23.00 -4.01
N SER A 48 5.24 -21.70 -4.27
CA SER A 48 5.79 -21.00 -5.43
C SER A 48 5.53 -21.55 -6.84
N ASP A 49 4.64 -20.87 -7.56
CA ASP A 49 4.96 -20.03 -8.72
C ASP A 49 3.70 -19.20 -9.04
N ASP A 50 3.67 -17.90 -8.73
CA ASP A 50 4.05 -16.89 -9.72
C ASP A 50 4.80 -15.74 -9.03
N ALA A 51 6.13 -15.74 -9.26
CA ALA A 51 7.13 -14.72 -8.93
C ALA A 51 7.49 -14.47 -7.44
N PRO A 52 8.60 -15.05 -6.94
CA PRO A 52 9.46 -14.33 -6.02
C PRO A 52 10.24 -13.25 -6.81
N ALA A 53 10.53 -12.10 -6.18
CA ALA A 53 11.45 -11.05 -6.65
C ALA A 53 10.90 -9.94 -7.57
N ALA A 54 9.99 -9.12 -7.03
CA ALA A 54 10.04 -7.68 -7.32
C ALA A 54 10.08 -6.95 -5.98
N GLY A 55 11.28 -6.61 -5.48
CA GLY A 55 11.47 -5.88 -4.22
C GLY A 55 10.96 -4.44 -4.28
N GLY A 56 9.66 -4.26 -4.45
CA GLY A 56 8.97 -2.97 -4.51
C GLY A 56 8.40 -2.53 -3.17
N VAL A 57 7.83 -1.33 -3.11
CA VAL A 57 7.04 -0.87 -1.95
C VAL A 57 5.57 -0.88 -2.33
N HIS A 58 4.73 -1.44 -1.46
CA HIS A 58 3.28 -1.44 -1.68
C HIS A 58 2.60 -0.48 -0.70
N ASP A 59 1.96 0.56 -1.23
CA ASP A 59 1.07 1.42 -0.44
C ASP A 59 -0.34 0.81 -0.41
N THR A 60 -0.65 0.09 0.67
CA THR A 60 -1.95 -0.57 0.85
C THR A 60 -3.11 0.41 1.02
N ARG A 61 -2.84 1.67 1.39
CA ARG A 61 -3.86 2.68 1.65
C ARG A 61 -4.45 3.26 0.36
N ASN A 62 -3.61 3.43 -0.66
CA ASN A 62 -4.01 3.94 -1.97
C ASN A 62 -3.98 2.85 -3.06
N ASN A 63 -3.68 1.60 -2.67
CA ASN A 63 -3.53 0.43 -3.54
C ASN A 63 -2.55 0.68 -4.70
N VAL A 64 -1.44 1.36 -4.40
CA VAL A 64 -0.39 1.69 -5.38
C VAL A 64 0.84 0.84 -5.11
N HIS A 65 1.26 0.07 -6.13
CA HIS A 65 2.49 -0.70 -6.11
C HIS A 65 3.63 0.06 -6.80
N PHE A 66 4.72 0.27 -6.08
CA PHE A 66 5.95 0.86 -6.60
C PHE A 66 6.96 -0.29 -6.84
N PRO A 67 7.39 -0.55 -8.08
CA PRO A 67 8.32 -1.64 -8.37
C PRO A 67 9.70 -1.41 -7.75
N GLU A 68 10.51 -2.46 -7.65
CA GLU A 68 11.90 -2.33 -7.20
C GLU A 68 12.71 -1.39 -8.10
N GLY A 69 13.57 -0.57 -7.50
CA GLY A 69 14.35 0.43 -8.20
C GLY A 69 13.55 1.67 -8.61
N PHE A 70 12.28 1.79 -8.19
CA PHE A 70 11.49 2.97 -8.48
C PHE A 70 12.00 4.17 -7.68
N GLU A 71 12.46 5.19 -8.39
CA GLU A 71 13.03 6.40 -7.80
C GLU A 71 11.98 7.52 -7.74
N VAL A 72 11.80 8.07 -6.55
CA VAL A 72 11.01 9.27 -6.29
C VAL A 72 11.90 10.36 -5.72
N PHE A 73 11.57 11.59 -6.05
CA PHE A 73 12.28 12.74 -5.54
C PHE A 73 11.31 13.89 -5.27
N ARG A 74 11.70 14.75 -4.36
CA ARG A 74 11.01 15.99 -4.03
C ARG A 74 12.01 17.10 -3.77
N THR A 75 11.58 18.33 -3.98
CA THR A 75 12.33 19.50 -3.54
C THR A 75 11.63 20.11 -2.32
N TYR A 76 12.34 20.25 -1.21
CA TYR A 76 11.83 20.88 0.01
C TYR A 76 12.91 21.80 0.60
N LYS A 77 12.55 23.04 0.94
CA LYS A 77 13.49 24.08 1.43
C LYS A 77 14.76 24.24 0.56
N ARG A 78 14.61 24.21 -0.77
CA ARG A 78 15.71 24.29 -1.77
C ARG A 78 16.68 23.10 -1.74
N GLN A 79 16.35 22.04 -1.00
CA GLN A 79 17.07 20.79 -0.98
C GLN A 79 16.28 19.71 -1.71
N GLU A 80 16.96 18.91 -2.53
CA GLU A 80 16.35 17.76 -3.20
C GLU A 80 16.54 16.53 -2.33
N PHE A 81 15.45 15.81 -2.08
CA PHE A 81 15.44 14.55 -1.36
C PHE A 81 15.01 13.46 -2.33
N LYS A 82 15.84 12.41 -2.42
CA LYS A 82 15.60 11.27 -3.30
C LYS A 82 15.41 10.02 -2.45
N ALA A 83 14.52 9.16 -2.93
CA ALA A 83 14.28 7.86 -2.32
C ALA A 83 14.01 6.83 -3.40
N ARG A 84 14.45 5.59 -3.15
CA ARG A 84 14.23 4.45 -4.04
C ARG A 84 13.43 3.36 -3.34
N ALA A 85 12.48 2.74 -4.04
CA ALA A 85 11.81 1.55 -3.57
C ALA A 85 12.78 0.35 -3.69
N GLN A 86 13.09 -0.31 -2.58
CA GLN A 86 13.98 -1.47 -2.56
C GLN A 86 13.56 -2.44 -1.46
N ALA A 87 13.44 -3.73 -1.79
CA ALA A 87 13.18 -4.81 -0.84
C ALA A 87 12.02 -4.53 0.15
N GLY A 88 10.89 -3.95 -0.31
CA GLY A 88 9.75 -3.68 0.57
C GLY A 88 9.79 -2.33 1.30
N ALA A 89 10.84 -1.54 1.16
CA ALA A 89 11.00 -0.25 1.84
C ALA A 89 11.49 0.87 0.91
N TRP A 90 11.13 2.10 1.24
CA TRP A 90 11.72 3.30 0.68
C TRP A 90 13.07 3.56 1.33
N VAL A 91 14.13 3.50 0.55
CA VAL A 91 15.49 3.82 0.98
C VAL A 91 15.79 5.25 0.54
N ARG A 92 16.03 6.13 1.51
CA ARG A 92 16.41 7.51 1.25
C ARG A 92 17.87 7.56 0.79
N GLU A 93 18.17 8.23 -0.31
CA GLU A 93 19.52 8.22 -0.90
C GLU A 93 20.53 9.06 -0.12
N ASP A 94 20.08 10.12 0.55
CA ASP A 94 20.99 11.02 1.27
C ASP A 94 21.44 10.47 2.64
N THR A 95 20.58 9.72 3.35
CA THR A 95 20.92 9.12 4.66
C THR A 95 21.07 7.61 4.62
N GLY A 96 20.58 6.93 3.58
CA GLY A 96 20.51 5.47 3.52
C GLY A 96 19.43 4.85 4.42
N GLU A 97 18.64 5.68 5.10
CA GLU A 97 17.57 5.22 5.99
C GLU A 97 16.46 4.51 5.22
N ARG A 98 15.88 3.49 5.85
CA ARG A 98 14.82 2.66 5.26
C ARG A 98 13.50 2.94 5.94
N PHE A 99 12.51 3.27 5.15
CA PHE A 99 11.16 3.59 5.59
C PHE A 99 10.17 2.63 4.95
N PRO A 100 9.27 1.99 5.72
CA PRO A 100 8.30 1.06 5.15
C PRO A 100 7.26 1.76 4.26
N THR A 101 6.99 3.05 4.47
CA THR A 101 6.05 3.83 3.64
C THR A 101 6.58 5.20 3.28
N LEU A 102 6.14 5.72 2.13
CA LEU A 102 6.55 7.05 1.66
C LEU A 102 6.02 8.16 2.58
N ASN A 103 4.91 7.93 3.27
CA ASN A 103 4.40 8.81 4.31
C ASN A 103 5.38 8.95 5.48
N GLN A 104 5.95 7.84 5.98
CA GLN A 104 6.94 7.90 7.05
C GLN A 104 8.21 8.63 6.60
N LEU A 105 8.67 8.33 5.38
CA LEU A 105 9.80 9.05 4.80
C LEU A 105 9.51 10.56 4.70
N ASN A 106 8.33 10.94 4.22
CA ASN A 106 7.94 12.33 4.09
C ASN A 106 7.90 13.06 5.44
N ASP A 107 7.40 12.41 6.49
CA ASP A 107 7.34 12.97 7.85
C ASP A 107 8.74 13.34 8.38
N THR A 108 9.79 12.59 8.00
CA THR A 108 11.18 12.95 8.35
C THR A 108 11.73 14.17 7.62
N ILE A 109 11.09 14.58 6.52
CA ILE A 109 11.54 15.69 5.66
C ILE A 109 10.73 16.95 5.93
N THR A 110 9.40 16.83 6.08
CA THR A 110 8.49 17.95 6.32
C THR A 110 8.28 18.20 7.81
N ALA A 111 8.23 19.46 8.21
CA ALA A 111 7.94 19.88 9.59
C ALA A 111 6.45 19.69 10.01
N GLY A 112 5.71 18.79 9.37
CA GLY A 112 4.30 18.54 9.65
C GLY A 112 3.67 17.47 8.75
N PRO A 113 2.44 17.03 9.07
CA PRO A 113 1.73 15.99 8.31
C PRO A 113 1.33 16.51 6.93
N GLU A 114 2.21 16.31 5.95
CA GLU A 114 1.98 16.70 4.56
C GLU A 114 1.51 15.51 3.74
N ASN A 115 0.53 15.74 2.86
CA ASN A 115 0.07 14.72 1.94
C ASN A 115 1.08 14.53 0.80
N ILE A 116 1.70 13.35 0.74
CA ILE A 116 2.65 12.99 -0.31
C ILE A 116 2.04 13.02 -1.72
N TRP A 117 0.72 12.87 -1.83
CA TRP A 117 -0.02 12.86 -3.09
C TRP A 117 -0.35 14.26 -3.63
N ASN A 118 0.03 15.35 -2.95
CA ASN A 118 -0.24 16.73 -3.41
C ASN A 118 0.60 17.16 -4.63
N GLY A 119 1.34 16.24 -5.27
CA GLY A 119 2.22 16.53 -6.41
C GLY A 119 3.63 17.01 -6.04
N ASN A 120 3.95 17.06 -4.74
CA ASN A 120 5.29 17.41 -4.25
C ASN A 120 6.32 16.31 -4.57
N TRP A 121 5.87 15.05 -4.57
CA TRP A 121 6.67 13.89 -4.93
C TRP A 121 6.53 13.59 -6.42
N LYS A 122 7.68 13.49 -7.09
CA LYS A 122 7.78 13.21 -8.51
C LYS A 122 8.61 11.95 -8.71
N TYR A 123 8.35 11.25 -9.80
CA TYR A 123 9.15 10.14 -10.27
C TYR A 123 9.53 10.36 -11.72
N ARG A 124 10.62 9.73 -12.13
CA ARG A 124 11.01 9.67 -13.54
C ARG A 124 10.37 8.43 -14.15
N ALA A 125 9.42 8.62 -15.05
CA ALA A 125 8.82 7.52 -15.79
C ALA A 125 9.82 6.93 -16.80
N ALA A 126 9.57 5.71 -17.29
CA ALA A 126 10.42 5.02 -18.27
C ALA A 126 10.64 5.82 -19.57
N ASN A 127 9.73 6.73 -19.91
CA ASN A 127 9.85 7.66 -21.04
C ASN A 127 10.71 8.90 -20.75
N GLY A 128 11.40 8.95 -19.60
CA GLY A 128 12.21 10.07 -19.15
C GLY A 128 11.40 11.28 -18.65
N LYS A 129 10.07 11.25 -18.75
CA LYS A 129 9.20 12.35 -18.33
C LYS A 129 9.03 12.33 -16.82
N LEU A 130 9.13 13.51 -16.21
CA LEU A 130 8.79 13.69 -14.80
C LEU A 130 7.28 13.66 -14.63
N ARG A 131 6.82 12.76 -13.78
CA ARG A 131 5.40 12.62 -13.41
C ARG A 131 5.25 12.71 -11.91
N SER A 132 4.09 13.18 -11.46
CA SER A 132 3.79 13.21 -10.04
C SER A 132 3.40 11.81 -9.61
N ILE A 133 3.80 11.37 -8.41
CA ILE A 133 3.31 10.07 -7.89
C ILE A 133 1.77 10.06 -7.80
N ASN A 134 1.17 11.24 -7.69
CA ASN A 134 -0.27 11.45 -7.79
C ASN A 134 -0.93 10.84 -9.03
N ASP A 135 -0.23 10.73 -10.15
CA ASP A 135 -0.77 10.08 -11.37
C ASP A 135 -0.87 8.55 -11.23
N LEU A 136 -0.24 7.96 -10.21
CA LEU A 136 -0.24 6.50 -9.98
C LEU A 136 -1.44 6.02 -9.17
N ARG A 137 -2.13 6.92 -8.44
CA ARG A 137 -3.44 6.61 -7.87
C ARG A 137 -4.49 6.86 -8.96
N SER A 138 -5.09 5.80 -9.47
CA SER A 138 -6.26 5.86 -10.36
C SER A 138 -7.49 5.42 -9.61
#